data_AF-A0A419E0Y2-F1
#
_entry.id   AF-A0A419E0Y2-F1
#
_cell.length_a   1.000
_cell.length_b   1.000
_cell.length_c   1.000
_cell.angle_alpha   90.00
_cell.angle_beta   90.00
_cell.angle_gamma   90.00
#
_symmetry.space_group_name_H-M   'P 1'
#
loop_
_entity.id
_entity.type
_entity.pdbx_description
1 polymer ?
#
loop_
_entity_poly.entity_id
_entity_poly.type
_entity_poly.pdbx_seq_one_letter_code
_entity_poly.pdbx_strand_id
1 'polypeptide(L)' 'MNNAIFEEKWKQIRGQSTEWWSLMAEYDLLKVDKAEAKFDKFVSMLQVKYGYTRQKAREEVGKLWAKYESENKSNA' A
#
# COMPACT_ATOMS: atom_id res chain seq x y z
N MET A 1 -3.37 7.30 6.37
CA MET A 1 -2.11 6.74 6.90
C MET A 1 -0.97 7.71 6.66
N ASN A 2 0.02 7.78 7.55
CA ASN A 2 1.20 8.64 7.36
C ASN A 2 2.37 7.86 6.73
N ASN A 3 3.36 8.59 6.23
CA ASN A 3 4.50 7.99 5.52
C ASN A 3 5.35 7.09 6.43
N ALA A 4 5.60 7.51 7.67
CA ALA A 4 6.44 6.76 8.61
C ALA A 4 5.86 5.38 8.95
N ILE A 5 4.56 5.31 9.25
CA ILE A 5 3.85 4.05 9.51
C ILE A 5 3.87 3.17 8.25
N PHE A 6 3.67 3.75 7.06
CA PHE A 6 3.75 2.98 5.82
C PHE A 6 5.11 2.33 5.63
N GLU A 7 6.21 3.08 5.84
CA GLU A 7 7.56 2.54 5.72
C GLU A 7 7.84 1.45 6.77
N GLU A 8 7.42 1.66 8.02
CA GLU A 8 7.58 0.67 9.09
C GLU A 8 6.81 -0.63 8.78
N LYS A 9 5.59 -0.52 8.24
CA LYS A 9 4.71 -1.64 7.91
C LYS A 9 4.86 -2.14 6.48
N TRP A 10 5.85 -1.64 5.74
CA TRP A 10 5.97 -1.89 4.30
C TRP A 10 6.00 -3.38 3.97
N LYS A 11 6.72 -4.19 4.73
CA LYS A 11 6.84 -5.64 4.47
C LYS A 11 5.48 -6.34 4.48
N GLN A 12 4.61 -6.00 5.43
CA GLN A 12 3.25 -6.54 5.55
C GLN A 12 2.36 -6.00 4.43
N ILE A 13 2.39 -4.68 4.20
CA ILE A 13 1.63 -4.04 3.12
C ILE A 13 1.99 -4.64 1.76
N ARG A 14 3.27 -4.80 1.47
CA ARG A 14 3.80 -5.41 0.24
C ARG A 14 3.26 -6.83 0.05
N GLY A 15 3.29 -7.65 1.11
CA GLY A 15 2.79 -9.02 1.07
C GLY A 15 1.29 -9.13 0.78
N GLN A 16 0.51 -8.10 1.10
CA GLN A 16 -0.93 -8.04 0.86
C GLN A 16 -1.30 -7.25 -0.40
N SER A 17 -0.35 -6.55 -1.02
CA SER A 17 -0.64 -5.56 -2.07
C SER A 17 -1.24 -6.19 -3.32
N THR A 18 -0.82 -7.38 -3.72
CA THR A 18 -1.35 -8.08 -4.90
C THR A 18 -2.76 -8.63 -4.67
N GLU A 19 -3.12 -8.91 -3.41
CA GLU A 19 -4.46 -9.32 -3.01
C GLU A 19 -5.42 -8.12 -2.95
N TRP A 20 -4.96 -7.01 -2.37
CA TRP A 20 -5.78 -5.79 -2.25
C TRP A 20 -5.94 -5.05 -3.58
N TRP A 21 -4.92 -5.13 -4.44
CA TRP A 21 -4.89 -4.44 -5.73
C TRP A 21 -4.45 -5.40 -6.83
N SER A 22 -5.43 -6.01 -7.51
CA SER A 22 -5.21 -6.97 -8.61
C SER A 22 -4.37 -6.49 -9.81
N LEU A 23 -4.23 -5.18 -10.03
CA LEU A 23 -3.40 -4.57 -11.08
C LEU A 23 -1.97 -4.28 -10.61
N MET A 24 -1.71 -4.36 -9.30
CA MET A 24 -0.37 -4.30 -8.75
C MET A 24 0.27 -5.67 -8.89
N ALA A 25 1.37 -5.74 -9.62
CA ALA A 25 2.15 -6.97 -9.76
C ALA A 25 3.47 -6.86 -8.99
N GLU A 26 4.14 -8.00 -8.80
CA GLU A 26 5.41 -8.06 -8.07
C GLU A 26 6.46 -7.11 -8.66
N TYR A 27 6.50 -6.93 -9.99
CA TYR A 27 7.43 -6.00 -10.62
C TYR A 27 7.19 -4.53 -10.24
N ASP A 28 5.95 -4.14 -9.91
CA ASP A 28 5.63 -2.80 -9.44
C ASP A 28 6.10 -2.60 -8.01
N LEU A 29 5.90 -3.62 -7.17
CA LEU A 29 6.35 -3.62 -5.78
C LEU A 29 7.88 -3.56 -5.69
N LEU A 30 8.60 -4.23 -6.60
CA LEU A 30 10.06 -4.10 -6.72
C LEU A 30 10.52 -2.67 -7.06
N LYS A 31 9.72 -1.89 -7.80
CA LYS A 31 10.01 -0.46 -8.05
C LYS A 31 9.75 0.39 -6.80
N VAL A 32 8.80 0.00 -5.97
CA VAL A 32 8.52 0.65 -4.69
C VAL A 32 9.64 0.33 -3.68
N ASP A 33 10.11 -0.91 -3.63
CA ASP A 33 11.22 -1.33 -2.74
C ASP A 33 12.49 -0.48 -2.94
N LYS A 34 12.78 -0.12 -4.19
CA LYS A 34 13.97 0.66 -4.58
C LYS A 34 13.79 2.17 -4.49
N ALA A 35 12.59 2.64 -4.14
CA ALA A 35 12.33 4.08 -4.05
C ALA A 35 12.82 4.65 -2.73
N GLU A 36 13.33 5.89 -2.77
CA GLU A 36 13.70 6.65 -1.57
C GLU A 36 12.49 6.90 -0.67
N ALA A 37 11.34 7.25 -1.27
CA ALA A 37 10.06 7.39 -0.58
C ALA A 37 9.07 6.34 -1.13
N LYS A 38 8.94 5.20 -0.45
CA LYS A 38 8.11 4.08 -0.91
C LYS A 38 6.65 4.46 -0.93
N PHE A 39 6.18 5.19 0.08
CA PHE A 39 4.77 5.58 0.14
C PHE A 39 4.35 6.44 -1.05
N ASP A 40 5.14 7.46 -1.41
CA ASP A 40 4.82 8.31 -2.55
C ASP A 40 4.93 7.56 -3.89
N LYS A 41 5.89 6.64 -4.01
CA LYS A 41 5.98 5.77 -5.19
C LYS A 41 4.77 4.84 -5.31
N PHE A 42 4.35 4.23 -4.20
CA PHE A 42 3.19 3.34 -4.14
C PHE A 42 1.90 4.08 -4.49
N VAL A 43 1.69 5.25 -3.90
CA VAL A 43 0.55 6.13 -4.20
C VAL A 43 0.53 6.46 -5.69
N SER A 44 1.67 6.85 -6.27
CA SER A 44 1.76 7.16 -7.71
C SER A 44 1.39 5.96 -8.59
N MET A 45 1.77 4.74 -8.20
CA MET A 45 1.38 3.53 -8.93
C MET A 45 -0.13 3.30 -8.90
N LEU A 46 -0.77 3.52 -7.75
CA LEU A 46 -2.23 3.45 -7.64
C LEU A 46 -2.92 4.49 -8.53
N GLN A 47 -2.37 5.70 -8.64
CA GLN A 47 -2.90 6.71 -9.55
C GLN A 47 -2.83 6.24 -11.01
N VAL A 48 -1.68 5.69 -11.44
CA VAL A 48 -1.48 5.25 -12.83
C VAL A 48 -2.34 4.02 -13.19
N LYS A 49 -2.41 3.03 -12.29
CA LYS A 49 -3.08 1.75 -12.59
C LYS A 49 -4.60 1.80 -12.40
N TYR A 50 -5.06 2.57 -11.42
CA TYR A 50 -6.48 2.62 -11.03
C TYR A 50 -7.14 3.97 -11.30
N GLY A 51 -6.41 4.97 -11.80
CA GLY A 51 -6.94 6.31 -12.05
C GLY A 51 -7.27 7.09 -10.78
N TYR A 52 -6.73 6.68 -9.63
CA TYR A 52 -7.01 7.35 -8.37
C TYR A 52 -6.42 8.76 -8.32
N THR A 53 -7.12 9.66 -7.63
CA THR A 53 -6.48 10.89 -7.15
C THR A 53 -5.45 10.54 -6.07
N ARG A 54 -4.45 11.40 -5.87
CA ARG A 54 -3.44 11.20 -4.81
C ARG A 54 -4.08 11.02 -3.44
N GLN A 55 -5.12 11.81 -3.15
CA GLN A 55 -5.90 11.70 -1.91
C GLN A 55 -6.57 10.33 -1.80
N LYS A 56 -7.30 9.90 -2.84
CA LYS A 56 -8.02 8.63 -2.83
C LYS A 56 -7.06 7.45 -2.66
N ALA A 57 -5.92 7.45 -3.34
CA ALA A 57 -4.90 6.42 -3.19
C ALA A 57 -4.39 6.34 -1.74
N ARG A 58 -4.11 7.48 -1.10
CA ARG A 58 -3.66 7.52 0.31
C ARG A 58 -4.72 7.02 1.28
N GLU A 59 -5.99 7.37 1.04
CA GLU A 59 -7.13 6.91 1.83
C GLU A 59 -7.34 5.41 1.71
N GLU A 60 -7.31 4.86 0.49
CA GLU A 60 -7.49 3.43 0.26
C GLU A 60 -6.40 2.58 0.91
N VAL A 61 -5.13 3.02 0.82
CA VAL A 61 -4.04 2.34 1.53
C VAL A 61 -4.29 2.32 3.04
N GLY A 62 -4.71 3.44 3.63
CA GLY A 62 -5.00 3.51 5.06
C GLY A 62 -6.21 2.67 5.46
N LYS A 63 -7.26 2.65 4.65
CA LYS A 63 -8.48 1.87 4.88
C LYS A 63 -8.19 0.37 4.87
N LEU A 64 -7.46 -0.11 3.87
CA LEU A 64 -7.11 -1.53 3.75
C LEU A 64 -6.15 -1.96 4.86
N TRP A 65 -5.18 -1.11 5.21
CA TRP A 65 -4.30 -1.37 6.35
C TRP A 65 -5.05 -1.48 7.67
N ALA A 66 -5.95 -0.52 7.96
CA ALA A 66 -6.74 -0.54 9.19
C ALA A 66 -7.63 -1.80 9.27
N LYS A 67 -8.24 -2.21 8.14
CA LYS A 67 -9.01 -3.44 8.05
C LYS A 67 -8.13 -4.66 8.39
N TYR A 68 -6.99 -4.78 7.73
CA TYR A 68 -6.04 -5.88 7.97
C TYR A 68 -5.56 -5.92 9.43
N GLU A 69 -5.21 -4.79 10.04
CA GLU A 69 -4.83 -4.76 11.45
C GLU A 69 -5.96 -5.21 12.37
N SER A 70 -7.21 -4.80 12.08
CA SER A 70 -8.36 -5.19 12.89
C SER A 70 -8.61 -6.70 12.84
N GLU A 71 -8.53 -7.30 11.65
CA GLU A 71 -8.75 -8.74 11.44
C GLU A 71 -7.66 -9.58 12.09
N ASN A 72 -6.40 -9.13 12.04
CA ASN A 72 -5.29 -9.86 12.67
C ASN A 72 -5.26 -9.71 14.20
N LYS A 73 -5.76 -8.60 14.76
CA LYS A 73 -5.87 -8.42 16.22
C LYS A 73 -7.01 -9.24 16.83
N SER A 74 -8.09 -9.49 16.09
CA SER A 74 -9.20 -10.35 16.54
C SER A 74 -8.86 -11.85 16.52
N ASN A 75 -7.79 -12.23 15.81
CA ASN A 75 -7.35 -13.62 15.65
C ASN A 75 -6.14 -13.98 16.55
N ALA A 76 -5.72 -13.09 17.46
CA ALA A 76 -4.62 -13.27 18.40
C ALA A 76 -5.14 -13.21 19.84
#